data_AF-A0A354T754-F1
#
_entry.id   AF-A0A354T754-F1
#
_cell.length_a   1.000
_cell.length_b   1.000
_cell.length_c   1.000
_cell.angle_alpha   90.00
_cell.angle_beta   90.00
_cell.angle_gamma   90.00
#
_symmetry.space_group_name_H-M   'P 1'
#
loop_
_entity.id
_entity.type
_entity.pdbx_description
1 polymer ?
#
loop_
_entity_poly.entity_id
_entity_poly.type
_entity_poly.pdbx_seq_one_letter_code
_entity_poly.pdbx_strand_id
1 'polypeptide(L)'
;MKLASLGLLLTVSGGCTRDAWQDAFTLKVLQVSYDDLGPEAMVVPALGPRGKDLTITVHHGATDAEARPRLLNVHQGLLLLRKNHRSLPPTPANDALRQRMARAYSRLYPYYRTRRDAVLGSPPFFGRGNMMRMQLMPPMPPAI
;
A
#
# COMPACT_ATOMS: atom_id res chain seq x y z
N MET A 1 8.05 -20.16 57.33
CA MET A 1 8.05 -18.72 56.93
C MET A 1 9.06 -18.52 55.81
N LYS A 2 8.74 -17.59 54.88
CA LYS A 2 9.51 -17.07 53.72
C LYS A 2 9.35 -17.89 52.43
N LEU A 3 8.40 -17.56 51.56
CA LEU A 3 8.25 -16.40 50.62
C LEU A 3 8.75 -16.77 49.23
N ALA A 4 7.80 -16.75 48.29
CA ALA A 4 7.92 -17.04 46.88
C ALA A 4 8.98 -16.17 46.18
N SER A 5 9.57 -16.70 45.11
CA SER A 5 10.26 -15.90 44.11
C SER A 5 9.80 -16.36 42.73
N LEU A 6 8.72 -15.70 42.30
CA LEU A 6 8.13 -15.76 40.97
C LEU A 6 9.14 -15.14 39.99
N GLY A 7 9.95 -15.95 39.33
CA GLY A 7 10.90 -15.51 38.30
C GLY A 7 10.27 -15.55 36.91
N LEU A 8 9.26 -14.72 36.63
CA LEU A 8 8.74 -14.54 35.27
C LEU A 8 9.72 -13.67 34.49
N LEU A 9 10.70 -14.29 33.83
CA LEU A 9 11.60 -13.61 32.90
C LEU A 9 10.85 -13.29 31.59
N LEU A 10 10.32 -12.08 31.50
CA LEU A 10 9.85 -11.42 30.28
C LEU A 10 11.01 -11.30 29.26
N THR A 11 11.20 -12.30 28.41
CA THR A 11 12.18 -12.24 27.31
C THR A 11 11.60 -12.77 26.00
N VAL A 12 10.41 -12.32 25.61
CA VAL A 12 9.91 -12.60 24.25
C VAL A 12 9.08 -11.40 23.77
N SER A 13 9.65 -10.54 22.92
CA SER A 13 8.90 -9.73 21.94
C SER A 13 9.76 -8.72 21.14
N GLY A 14 11.02 -8.48 21.51
CA GLY A 14 11.89 -7.52 20.78
C GLY A 14 12.38 -8.00 19.41
N GLY A 15 12.49 -9.32 19.18
CA GLY A 15 12.96 -9.89 17.91
C GLY A 15 11.89 -9.88 16.81
N CYS A 16 10.66 -10.28 17.12
CA CYS A 16 9.57 -10.35 16.15
C CYS A 16 9.21 -8.99 15.53
N THR A 17 9.35 -7.90 16.28
CA THR A 17 9.04 -6.56 15.78
C THR A 17 10.14 -6.03 14.85
N ARG A 18 11.41 -6.32 15.13
CA ARG A 18 12.55 -5.87 14.31
C ARG A 18 12.58 -6.57 12.95
N ASP A 19 12.42 -7.89 12.91
CA ASP A 19 12.45 -8.66 11.66
C ASP A 19 11.25 -8.30 10.77
N ALA A 20 10.05 -8.17 11.35
CA ALA A 20 8.87 -7.70 10.64
C ALA A 20 9.04 -6.28 10.08
N TRP A 21 9.75 -5.40 10.80
CA TRP A 21 10.07 -4.06 10.33
C TRP A 21 11.06 -4.11 9.16
N GLN A 22 12.11 -4.92 9.27
CA GLN A 22 13.10 -5.08 8.20
C GLN A 22 12.46 -5.66 6.93
N ASP A 23 11.62 -6.69 7.06
CA ASP A 23 10.89 -7.30 5.95
C ASP A 23 9.88 -6.34 5.30
N ALA A 24 9.23 -5.50 6.10
CA ALA A 24 8.28 -4.51 5.60
C ALA A 24 8.98 -3.39 4.82
N PHE A 25 10.17 -2.97 5.27
CA PHE A 25 10.91 -1.87 4.66
C PHE A 25 11.94 -2.30 3.60
N THR A 26 12.18 -3.60 3.46
CA THR A 26 12.91 -4.15 2.30
C THR A 26 12.21 -3.70 1.02
N LEU A 27 13.02 -3.21 0.06
CA LEU A 27 12.52 -2.75 -1.24
C LEU A 27 11.96 -3.93 -2.03
N LYS A 28 10.65 -4.17 -1.87
CA LYS A 28 9.88 -5.01 -2.77
C LYS A 28 9.35 -4.11 -3.86
N VAL A 29 9.69 -4.38 -5.12
CA VAL A 29 9.11 -3.66 -6.26
C VAL A 29 7.95 -4.49 -6.79
N LEU A 30 6.74 -3.92 -6.78
CA LEU A 30 5.57 -4.59 -7.34
C LEU A 30 5.24 -3.98 -8.70
N GLN A 31 4.94 -4.81 -9.69
CA GLN A 31 4.57 -4.36 -11.03
C GLN A 31 3.14 -4.74 -11.37
N VAL A 32 2.42 -3.81 -12.00
CA VAL A 32 1.08 -4.00 -12.56
C VAL A 32 1.01 -3.47 -13.98
N SER A 33 0.05 -3.97 -14.76
CA SER A 33 -0.22 -3.43 -16.09
C SER A 33 -1.06 -2.16 -15.99
N TYR A 34 -0.78 -1.17 -16.84
CA TYR A 34 -1.60 0.02 -17.04
C TYR A 34 -3.06 -0.34 -17.34
N ASP A 35 -3.29 -1.38 -18.15
CA ASP A 35 -4.62 -1.82 -18.58
C ASP A 35 -5.42 -2.53 -17.47
N ASP A 36 -4.77 -2.87 -16.37
CA ASP A 36 -5.41 -3.45 -15.18
C ASP A 36 -5.87 -2.37 -14.20
N LEU A 37 -5.53 -1.09 -14.43
CA LEU A 37 -5.88 0.03 -13.56
C LEU A 37 -7.19 0.71 -13.97
N GLY A 38 -7.70 0.42 -15.16
CA GLY A 38 -8.95 0.95 -15.69
C GLY A 38 -8.82 1.43 -17.15
N PRO A 39 -9.89 1.99 -17.71
CA PRO A 39 -9.86 2.60 -19.03
C PRO A 39 -8.85 3.75 -19.09
N GLU A 40 -8.21 3.95 -20.23
CA GLU A 40 -7.16 4.96 -20.39
C GLU A 40 -7.61 6.35 -19.94
N ALA A 41 -8.82 6.78 -20.33
CA ALA A 41 -9.39 8.08 -19.93
C ALA A 41 -9.45 8.29 -18.40
N MET A 42 -9.51 7.22 -17.61
CA MET A 42 -9.56 7.27 -16.15
C MET A 42 -8.18 7.16 -15.50
N VAL A 43 -7.19 6.64 -16.22
CA VAL A 43 -5.84 6.39 -15.71
C VAL A 43 -4.86 7.52 -16.12
N VAL A 44 -5.07 8.14 -17.28
CA VAL A 44 -4.24 9.25 -17.82
C VAL A 44 -4.01 10.37 -16.80
N PRO A 45 -5.01 10.85 -16.05
CA PRO A 45 -4.78 11.93 -15.09
C PRO A 45 -3.81 11.56 -13.96
N ALA A 46 -3.62 10.27 -13.68
CA ALA A 46 -2.77 9.78 -12.60
C ALA A 46 -1.40 9.31 -13.08
N LEU A 47 -1.30 8.72 -14.28
CA LEU A 47 -0.08 8.04 -14.75
C LEU A 47 0.44 8.56 -16.10
N GLY A 48 -0.26 9.53 -16.71
CA GLY A 48 -0.02 9.95 -18.08
C GLY A 48 -0.53 8.92 -19.11
N PRO A 49 -0.29 9.17 -20.40
CA PRO A 49 -0.78 8.32 -21.50
C PRO A 49 -0.27 6.88 -21.44
N ARG A 50 -1.08 5.95 -21.99
CA ARG A 50 -0.84 4.49 -21.98
C ARG A 50 0.51 4.06 -22.56
N GLY A 51 1.15 4.88 -23.41
CA GLY A 51 2.51 4.66 -23.92
C GLY A 51 2.72 3.30 -24.59
N LYS A 52 3.98 2.93 -24.84
CA LYS A 52 4.34 1.60 -25.40
C LYS A 52 4.60 0.56 -24.32
N ASP A 53 5.28 0.95 -23.24
CA ASP A 53 5.46 0.11 -22.06
C ASP A 53 4.22 0.22 -21.18
N LEU A 54 3.59 -0.91 -20.86
CA LEU A 54 2.41 -0.97 -20.01
C LEU A 54 2.75 -1.19 -18.54
N THR A 55 4.03 -1.40 -18.22
CA THR A 55 4.48 -1.72 -16.87
C THR A 55 4.41 -0.49 -15.99
N ILE A 56 3.72 -0.63 -14.86
CA ILE A 56 3.65 0.38 -13.81
C ILE A 56 4.36 -0.16 -12.58
N THR A 57 5.37 0.59 -12.16
CA THR A 57 6.16 0.29 -10.97
C THR A 57 5.44 0.84 -9.76
N VAL A 58 4.98 -0.06 -8.89
CA VAL A 58 4.31 0.25 -7.64
C VAL A 58 5.33 0.27 -6.51
N HIS A 59 5.39 1.39 -5.81
CA HIS A 59 6.37 1.62 -4.76
C HIS A 59 5.71 2.05 -3.45
N HIS A 60 6.47 1.89 -2.37
CA HIS A 60 6.17 2.48 -1.08
C HIS A 60 6.91 3.81 -0.93
N GLY A 61 6.25 4.82 -0.41
CA GLY A 61 6.87 6.12 -0.15
C GLY A 61 5.86 7.19 0.16
N ALA A 62 6.34 8.42 0.33
CA ALA A 62 5.46 9.58 0.28
C ALA A 62 4.81 9.66 -1.09
N THR A 63 3.57 10.14 -1.13
CA THR A 63 2.93 10.61 -2.35
C THR A 63 3.79 11.73 -2.90
N ASP A 64 4.50 11.51 -4.01
CA ASP A 64 5.19 12.60 -4.70
C ASP A 64 4.10 13.56 -5.24
N ALA A 65 4.31 14.86 -5.05
CA ALA A 65 3.41 15.88 -5.60
C ALA A 65 3.46 15.86 -7.13
N GLU A 66 4.60 15.44 -7.67
CA GLU A 66 4.79 15.21 -9.09
C GLU A 66 4.52 13.73 -9.39
N ALA A 67 3.40 13.46 -10.06
CA ALA A 67 3.12 12.13 -10.61
C ALA A 67 4.20 11.80 -11.64
N ARG A 68 5.18 10.99 -11.24
CA ARG A 68 6.19 10.49 -12.18
C ARG A 68 5.55 9.48 -13.11
N PRO A 69 5.73 9.61 -14.44
CA PRO A 69 5.24 8.62 -15.37
C PRO A 69 5.69 7.22 -14.95
N ARG A 70 4.76 6.26 -14.93
CA ARG A 70 5.03 4.84 -14.62
C ARG A 70 5.45 4.51 -13.18
N LEU A 71 5.45 5.47 -12.27
CA LEU A 71 5.66 5.24 -10.86
C LEU A 71 4.37 5.52 -10.09
N LEU A 72 3.80 4.48 -9.51
CA LEU A 72 2.56 4.57 -8.76
C LEU A 72 2.84 4.33 -7.28
N ASN A 73 2.52 5.29 -6.43
CA ASN A 73 2.50 5.02 -5.00
C ASN A 73 1.43 3.98 -4.70
N VAL A 74 1.73 2.96 -3.88
CA VAL A 74 0.77 1.88 -3.59
C VAL A 74 -0.55 2.42 -3.03
N HIS A 75 -0.53 3.46 -2.21
CA HIS A 75 -1.73 4.05 -1.65
C HIS A 75 -2.55 4.78 -2.73
N GLN A 76 -1.90 5.59 -3.57
CA GLN A 76 -2.54 6.19 -4.74
C GLN A 76 -3.15 5.13 -5.67
N GLY A 77 -2.45 4.01 -5.88
CA GLY A 77 -2.93 2.91 -6.71
C GLY A 77 -4.19 2.25 -6.16
N LEU A 78 -4.26 2.02 -4.84
CA LEU A 78 -5.47 1.50 -4.19
C LEU A 78 -6.65 2.47 -4.31
N LEU A 79 -6.41 3.79 -4.15
CA LEU A 79 -7.44 4.81 -4.33
C LEU A 79 -7.91 4.91 -5.78
N LEU A 80 -6.98 4.88 -6.74
CA LEU A 80 -7.25 4.90 -8.16
C LEU A 80 -8.12 3.70 -8.56
N LEU A 81 -7.73 2.48 -8.17
CA LEU A 81 -8.49 1.27 -8.45
C LEU A 81 -9.90 1.33 -7.83
N ARG A 82 -10.03 1.81 -6.58
CA ARG A 82 -11.33 1.93 -5.92
C ARG A 82 -12.22 2.95 -6.63
N LYS A 83 -11.67 4.10 -7.02
CA LYS A 83 -12.37 5.14 -7.78
C LYS A 83 -12.82 4.58 -9.12
N ASN A 84 -11.89 4.01 -9.89
CA ASN A 84 -12.16 3.53 -11.24
C ASN A 84 -13.16 2.37 -11.25
N HIS A 85 -13.04 1.44 -10.32
CA HIS A 85 -13.99 0.33 -10.18
C HIS A 85 -15.41 0.80 -9.82
N ARG A 86 -15.56 1.88 -9.04
CA ARG A 86 -16.87 2.46 -8.71
C ARG A 86 -17.48 3.26 -9.86
N SER A 87 -16.64 3.98 -10.60
CA SER A 87 -17.07 4.82 -11.72
C SER A 87 -17.35 4.03 -12.99
N LEU A 88 -16.84 2.80 -13.12
CA LEU A 88 -17.08 1.95 -14.28
C LEU A 88 -18.48 1.31 -14.23
N PRO A 89 -19.35 1.50 -15.25
CA PRO A 89 -20.68 0.91 -15.28
C PRO A 89 -20.64 -0.62 -15.18
N PRO A 90 -21.53 -1.26 -14.39
CA PRO A 90 -21.64 -2.72 -14.31
C PRO A 90 -22.36 -3.26 -15.56
N THR A 91 -21.60 -3.43 -16.64
CA THR A 91 -22.08 -4.03 -17.89
C THR A 91 -21.26 -5.28 -18.21
N PRO A 92 -21.83 -6.27 -18.93
CA PRO A 92 -21.10 -7.47 -19.32
C PRO A 92 -19.78 -7.19 -20.07
N ALA A 93 -19.74 -6.10 -20.85
CA ALA A 93 -18.54 -5.65 -21.54
C ALA A 93 -17.41 -5.20 -20.58
N ASN A 94 -17.77 -4.69 -19.41
CA ASN A 94 -16.84 -4.18 -18.41
C ASN A 94 -16.44 -5.22 -17.36
N ASP A 95 -17.16 -6.35 -17.23
CA ASP A 95 -16.94 -7.33 -16.17
C ASP A 95 -15.51 -7.88 -16.18
N ALA A 96 -14.95 -8.18 -17.36
CA ALA A 96 -13.58 -8.64 -17.48
C ALA A 96 -12.57 -7.60 -16.95
N LEU A 97 -12.77 -6.31 -17.25
CA LEU A 97 -11.92 -5.24 -16.74
C LEU A 97 -12.10 -5.04 -15.23
N ARG A 98 -13.33 -5.12 -14.72
CA ARG A 98 -13.61 -5.07 -13.28
C ARG A 98 -12.90 -6.18 -12.51
N GLN A 99 -12.91 -7.39 -13.06
CA GLN A 99 -12.18 -8.53 -12.48
C GLN A 99 -10.67 -8.30 -12.48
N ARG A 100 -10.09 -7.76 -13.56
CA ARG A 100 -8.66 -7.41 -13.60
C ARG A 100 -8.30 -6.33 -12.59
N MET A 101 -9.11 -5.27 -12.48
CA MET A 101 -8.95 -4.23 -11.45
C MET A 101 -9.03 -4.81 -10.04
N ALA A 102 -9.98 -5.72 -9.77
CA ALA A 102 -10.09 -6.39 -8.47
C ALA A 102 -8.86 -7.26 -8.15
N ARG A 103 -8.31 -7.96 -9.16
CA ARG A 103 -7.05 -8.73 -9.03
C ARG A 103 -5.84 -7.82 -8.80
N ALA A 104 -5.77 -6.67 -9.48
CA ALA A 104 -4.73 -5.68 -9.22
C ALA A 104 -4.84 -5.17 -7.78
N TYR A 105 -6.04 -4.85 -7.31
CA TYR A 105 -6.29 -4.42 -5.94
C TYR A 105 -5.86 -5.47 -4.91
N SER A 106 -6.22 -6.75 -5.12
CA SER A 106 -5.86 -7.84 -4.21
C SER A 106 -4.36 -8.13 -4.17
N ARG A 107 -3.60 -7.78 -5.22
CA ARG A 107 -2.12 -7.84 -5.22
C ARG A 107 -1.50 -6.64 -4.51
N LEU A 108 -2.05 -5.44 -4.70
CA LEU A 108 -1.55 -4.20 -4.09
C LEU A 108 -1.84 -4.13 -2.59
N TYR A 109 -2.96 -4.67 -2.15
CA TYR A 109 -3.41 -4.52 -0.77
C TYR A 109 -2.50 -5.19 0.26
N PRO A 110 -2.06 -6.47 0.11
CA PRO A 110 -1.08 -7.08 1.00
C PRO A 110 0.23 -6.30 1.04
N TYR A 111 0.69 -5.85 -0.13
CA TYR A 111 1.90 -5.03 -0.27
C TYR A 111 1.78 -3.75 0.57
N TYR A 112 0.70 -2.96 0.41
CA TYR A 112 0.39 -1.81 1.27
C TYR A 112 0.29 -2.16 2.75
N ARG A 113 -0.43 -3.23 3.07
CA ARG A 113 -0.75 -3.65 4.44
C ARG A 113 0.50 -4.02 5.22
N THR A 114 1.48 -4.69 4.63
CA THR A 114 2.73 -5.08 5.32
C THR A 114 3.43 -3.88 5.96
N ARG A 115 3.61 -2.77 5.24
CA ARG A 115 4.22 -1.55 5.82
C ARG A 115 3.32 -0.84 6.80
N ARG A 116 2.01 -0.79 6.53
CA ARG A 116 1.05 -0.18 7.47
C ARG A 116 1.07 -0.91 8.81
N ASP A 117 0.98 -2.23 8.80
CA ASP A 117 0.94 -3.05 10.02
C ASP A 117 2.28 -2.96 10.77
N ALA A 118 3.42 -2.92 10.08
CA ALA A 118 4.73 -2.70 10.69
C ALA A 118 4.84 -1.32 11.37
N VAL A 119 4.32 -0.26 10.76
CA VAL A 119 4.30 1.08 11.36
C VAL A 119 3.36 1.16 12.55
N LEU A 120 2.16 0.56 12.44
CA LEU A 120 1.18 0.58 13.53
C LEU A 120 1.62 -0.29 14.72
N GLY A 121 2.35 -1.39 14.47
CA GLY A 121 2.90 -2.27 15.49
C GLY A 121 4.22 -1.78 16.10
N SER A 122 4.81 -0.71 15.57
CA SER A 122 6.05 -0.12 16.12
C SER A 122 5.74 0.74 17.34
N PRO A 123 6.50 0.61 18.45
CA PRO A 123 6.41 1.53 19.58
C PRO A 123 6.66 2.98 19.11
N PRO A 124 5.98 3.99 19.68
CA PRO A 124 6.03 5.37 19.21
C PRO A 124 7.43 6.02 19.29
N PHE A 125 8.38 5.39 19.98
CA PHE A 125 9.76 5.85 20.18
C PHE A 125 10.79 5.18 19.26
N PHE A 126 10.41 4.15 18.49
CA PHE A 126 11.32 3.47 17.56
C PHE A 126 11.28 4.13 16.17
N GLY A 127 12.39 4.76 15.80
CA GLY A 127 12.55 5.45 14.51
C GLY A 127 11.66 6.69 14.39
N ARG A 128 11.65 7.33 13.21
CA ARG A 128 10.77 8.47 12.88
C ARG A 128 9.28 8.06 12.84
N GLY A 129 8.78 7.24 13.78
CA GLY A 129 7.47 6.56 13.75
C GLY A 129 6.29 7.51 13.54
N ASN A 130 6.32 8.70 14.12
CA ASN A 130 5.30 9.72 13.88
C ASN A 130 5.41 10.39 12.49
N MET A 131 6.62 10.65 11.97
CA MET A 131 6.77 11.22 10.62
C MET A 131 6.52 10.17 9.52
N MET A 132 6.90 8.91 9.74
CA MET A 132 6.63 7.81 8.81
C MET A 132 5.16 7.42 8.78
N ARG A 133 4.42 7.57 9.89
CA ARG A 133 2.95 7.45 9.90
C ARG A 133 2.31 8.41 8.91
N MET A 134 2.72 9.68 8.90
CA MET A 134 2.19 10.69 7.98
C MET A 134 2.57 10.45 6.51
N GLN A 135 3.73 9.86 6.25
CA GLN A 135 4.17 9.54 4.88
C GLN A 135 3.51 8.27 4.30
N LEU A 136 3.18 7.28 5.15
CA LEU A 136 2.55 6.02 4.73
C LEU A 136 1.02 6.05 4.82
N MET A 137 0.48 6.99 5.60
CA MET A 137 -0.94 7.26 5.74
C MET A 137 -1.15 8.76 5.51
N PRO A 138 -1.21 9.24 4.25
CA PRO A 138 -1.78 10.57 4.02
C PRO A 138 -3.16 10.62 4.67
N PRO A 139 -3.59 11.78 5.19
CA PRO A 139 -4.90 11.91 5.83
C PRO A 139 -5.95 11.33 4.90
N MET A 140 -6.78 10.42 5.42
CA MET A 140 -7.89 9.89 4.63
C MET A 140 -8.69 11.08 4.11
N PRO A 141 -9.07 11.10 2.82
CA PRO A 141 -9.97 12.12 2.34
C PRO A 141 -11.23 12.10 3.23
N PRO A 142 -11.78 13.28 3.57
CA PRO A 142 -12.92 13.37 4.46
C PRO A 142 -14.03 12.45 3.96
N ALA A 143 -14.67 11.74 4.89
CA ALA A 143 -15.90 11.02 4.58
C ALA A 143 -16.92 12.05 4.10
N ILE A 144 -17.40 11.89 2.87
CA ILE A 144 -18.58 12.57 2.36
C ILE A 144 -19.79 11.85 2.94
#